data_AF-A0A7J6V0T9-F1
#
_entry.id   AF-A0A7J6V0T9-F1
#
_cell.length_a   1.000
_cell.length_b   1.000
_cell.length_c   1.000
_cell.angle_alpha   90.00
_cell.angle_beta   90.00
_cell.angle_gamma   90.00
#
_symmetry.space_group_name_H-M   'P 1'
#
loop_
_entity.id
_entity.type
_entity.pdbx_description
1 polymer ?
#
loop_
_entity_poly.entity_id
_entity_poly.type
_entity_poly.pdbx_seq_one_letter_code
_entity_poly.pdbx_strand_id
1 'polypeptide(L)'
;MKNSYTGFLSCFSSKTSAVDDNNHEEKDVESEKNNNVVQSNHCRPVLVQLFSSQGCAISPIADMLISRIGRGDFELDDMQVNILTFHVDYWDYLGWKDPFGSNQWTIRQKDYVEALEVDSLFTPQVVVQGRVQCLGSDQDAVFTNITSVMKYPAPALEASFKKISADILQVTITGALSIIIDDNGVDVMVALYENSLVTDCLEGANKGHILANDYVVRSLKKLCTAKDISAEEKISGCLTFDLWKGRKIGGREVFVVKVSQGEGKEKRSFLSLEEAGLVEMSGLSPHERFLCRLTISSLNLLRVISEQEGFPIEELNAGRITDWFVKDKLKGEQNVDTAVLQWDDSAGNQL
;
A
#
# COMPACT_ATOMS: atom_id res chain seq x y z
N MET A 1 20.76 9.87 28.70
CA MET A 1 20.84 8.45 28.33
C MET A 1 20.38 8.33 26.88
N LYS A 2 21.31 8.07 25.96
CA LYS A 2 21.01 7.85 24.54
C LYS A 2 20.61 6.38 24.41
N ASN A 3 19.32 6.10 24.31
CA ASN A 3 18.88 4.76 23.96
C ASN A 3 18.90 4.66 22.43
N SER A 4 19.86 3.92 21.89
CA SER A 4 19.91 3.56 20.47
C SER A 4 18.93 2.41 20.26
N TYR A 5 17.87 2.62 19.47
CA TYR A 5 16.89 1.59 19.15
C TYR A 5 16.91 1.37 17.64
N THR A 6 17.26 0.17 17.21
CA THR A 6 17.26 -0.25 15.81
C THR A 6 15.83 -0.66 15.40
N GLY A 7 15.17 0.17 14.59
CA GLY A 7 13.98 -0.22 13.84
C GLY A 7 14.37 -0.95 12.54
N PHE A 8 13.62 -1.98 12.15
CA PHE A 8 13.87 -2.77 10.94
C PHE A 8 13.13 -2.22 9.73
N LEU A 9 13.79 -2.18 8.57
CA LEU A 9 13.33 -1.48 7.36
C LEU A 9 13.30 -2.44 6.15
N SER A 10 12.36 -2.23 5.22
CA SER A 10 12.20 -3.01 3.98
C SER A 10 12.17 -2.07 2.76
N CYS A 11 12.54 -2.55 1.57
CA CYS A 11 12.46 -1.81 0.29
C CYS A 11 12.11 -2.77 -0.85
N PHE A 12 11.40 -2.28 -1.87
CA PHE A 12 10.96 -3.06 -3.03
C PHE A 12 11.24 -2.24 -4.29
N SER A 13 11.86 -2.81 -5.32
CA SER A 13 12.05 -2.14 -6.63
C SER A 13 11.61 -3.06 -7.78
N SER A 14 11.27 -2.49 -8.92
CA SER A 14 10.88 -3.19 -10.14
C SER A 14 12.07 -3.33 -11.11
N LYS A 15 12.40 -4.59 -11.44
CA LYS A 15 13.17 -5.07 -12.62
C LYS A 15 14.58 -4.47 -12.88
N THR A 16 15.59 -5.34 -12.90
CA THR A 16 16.47 -5.68 -14.06
C THR A 16 17.54 -6.70 -13.60
N SER A 17 17.55 -7.90 -14.19
CA SER A 17 18.49 -8.40 -15.22
C SER A 17 19.53 -9.35 -14.60
N ALA A 18 19.32 -10.65 -14.86
CA ALA A 18 20.21 -11.72 -14.47
C ALA A 18 21.57 -11.61 -15.19
N VAL A 19 22.64 -11.81 -14.44
CA VAL A 19 23.95 -12.18 -14.98
C VAL A 19 24.39 -13.42 -14.21
N ASP A 20 24.52 -14.52 -14.95
CA ASP A 20 25.17 -15.75 -14.53
C ASP A 20 26.65 -15.50 -14.22
N ASP A 21 27.20 -16.20 -13.21
CA ASP A 21 28.46 -16.90 -13.40
C ASP A 21 28.70 -17.97 -12.32
N ASN A 22 29.09 -19.16 -12.79
CA ASN A 22 29.53 -20.32 -12.02
C ASN A 22 31.02 -20.20 -11.68
N ASN A 23 31.45 -20.62 -10.47
CA ASN A 23 32.39 -21.74 -10.26
C ASN A 23 32.96 -21.85 -8.83
N HIS A 24 33.01 -23.13 -8.40
CA HIS A 24 33.77 -23.90 -7.40
C HIS A 24 34.84 -23.31 -6.45
N GLU A 25 34.76 -23.78 -5.18
CA GLU A 25 35.75 -24.32 -4.20
C GLU A 25 37.20 -23.76 -4.21
N GLU A 26 37.90 -23.48 -3.09
CA GLU A 26 38.16 -24.30 -1.90
C GLU A 26 38.84 -23.45 -0.78
N LYS A 27 39.01 -24.04 0.43
CA LYS A 27 39.40 -23.45 1.72
C LYS A 27 40.90 -23.10 1.86
N ASP A 28 41.23 -22.18 2.77
CA ASP A 28 42.23 -22.41 3.85
C ASP A 28 42.23 -21.34 4.96
N VAL A 29 42.78 -21.72 6.12
CA VAL A 29 42.65 -21.15 7.47
C VAL A 29 43.85 -20.25 7.84
N GLU A 30 43.62 -19.12 8.55
CA GLU A 30 44.16 -18.77 9.89
C GLU A 30 44.40 -17.25 10.16
N SER A 31 43.83 -16.79 11.29
CA SER A 31 44.16 -15.66 12.20
C SER A 31 44.54 -14.26 11.68
N GLU A 32 43.74 -13.23 12.01
CA GLU A 32 43.99 -12.25 13.09
C GLU A 32 42.97 -11.07 13.05
N LYS A 33 42.49 -10.69 14.25
CA LYS A 33 41.98 -9.38 14.72
C LYS A 33 41.18 -8.51 13.73
N ASN A 34 39.90 -8.21 14.04
CA ASN A 34 39.37 -6.83 13.99
C ASN A 34 37.89 -6.73 14.41
N ASN A 35 37.59 -5.68 15.18
CA ASN A 35 36.34 -4.90 15.26
C ASN A 35 35.04 -5.64 14.91
N ASN A 36 34.20 -5.87 15.93
CA ASN A 36 32.80 -6.30 15.75
C ASN A 36 31.96 -5.19 15.09
N VAL A 37 32.18 -4.98 13.80
CA VAL A 37 31.13 -4.61 12.86
C VAL A 37 30.38 -5.92 12.61
N VAL A 38 29.22 -6.07 13.25
CA VAL A 38 28.28 -7.11 12.84
C VAL A 38 27.80 -6.71 11.45
N GLN A 39 28.44 -7.27 10.42
CA GLN A 39 27.91 -7.22 9.06
C GLN A 39 26.52 -7.85 9.11
N SER A 40 25.49 -7.04 8.86
CA SER A 40 24.10 -7.49 8.85
C SER A 40 23.94 -8.53 7.75
N ASN A 41 23.65 -9.76 8.17
CA ASN A 41 23.26 -10.87 7.30
C ASN A 41 22.17 -10.45 6.30
N HIS A 42 22.17 -11.16 5.17
CA HIS A 42 21.33 -11.09 3.98
C HIS A 42 19.80 -11.12 4.26
N CYS A 43 19.27 -10.18 5.04
CA CYS A 43 17.86 -10.13 5.35
C CYS A 43 17.08 -9.63 4.14
N ARG A 44 16.10 -10.42 3.69
CA ARG A 44 15.19 -10.08 2.59
C ARG A 44 13.75 -10.09 3.10
N PRO A 45 13.33 -9.05 3.85
CA PRO A 45 12.04 -9.06 4.51
C PRO A 45 10.89 -8.99 3.50
N VAL A 46 9.78 -9.63 3.84
CA VAL A 46 8.52 -9.55 3.08
C VAL A 46 7.54 -8.66 3.81
N LEU A 47 7.03 -7.63 3.12
CA LEU A 47 5.95 -6.80 3.65
C LEU A 47 4.60 -7.46 3.36
N VAL A 48 3.83 -7.68 4.41
CA VAL A 48 2.45 -8.15 4.38
C VAL A 48 1.56 -7.05 4.94
N GLN A 49 0.56 -6.64 4.15
CA GLN A 49 -0.43 -5.66 4.54
C GLN A 49 -1.80 -6.33 4.62
N LEU A 50 -2.41 -6.34 5.79
CA LEU A 50 -3.77 -6.82 6.02
C LEU A 50 -4.73 -5.63 6.02
N PHE A 51 -5.77 -5.67 5.19
CA PHE A 51 -6.93 -4.79 5.31
C PHE A 51 -8.04 -5.56 6.04
N SER A 52 -8.43 -5.08 7.21
CA SER A 52 -9.37 -5.74 8.13
C SER A 52 -10.45 -4.75 8.61
N SER A 53 -11.48 -5.26 9.29
CA SER A 53 -12.41 -4.46 10.07
C SER A 53 -13.05 -5.34 11.15
N GLN A 54 -13.19 -4.80 12.37
CA GLN A 54 -13.95 -5.45 13.43
C GLN A 54 -15.45 -5.59 13.10
N GLY A 55 -15.97 -4.79 12.15
CA GLY A 55 -17.33 -4.93 11.64
C GLY A 55 -17.52 -6.10 10.67
N CYS A 56 -16.42 -6.65 10.12
CA CYS A 56 -16.47 -7.81 9.22
C CYS A 56 -16.44 -9.12 10.02
N ALA A 57 -17.41 -10.01 9.77
CA ALA A 57 -17.55 -11.28 10.51
C ALA A 57 -16.34 -12.21 10.39
N ILE A 58 -15.67 -12.21 9.24
CA ILE A 58 -14.56 -13.14 8.94
C ILE A 58 -13.17 -12.54 9.19
N SER A 59 -13.08 -11.23 9.38
CA SER A 59 -11.82 -10.53 9.66
C SER A 59 -11.05 -11.07 10.88
N PRO A 60 -11.69 -11.42 12.02
CA PRO A 60 -10.99 -11.95 13.18
C PRO A 60 -10.13 -13.20 12.90
N ILE A 61 -10.50 -14.01 11.91
CA ILE A 61 -9.71 -15.17 11.47
C ILE A 61 -8.37 -14.72 10.87
N ALA A 62 -8.41 -13.73 9.98
CA ALA A 62 -7.22 -13.18 9.34
C ALA A 62 -6.34 -12.38 10.32
N ASP A 63 -6.95 -11.59 11.21
CA ASP A 63 -6.24 -10.87 12.28
C ASP A 63 -5.41 -11.84 13.13
N MET A 64 -6.00 -12.98 13.52
CA MET A 64 -5.29 -14.01 14.28
C MET A 64 -4.15 -14.65 13.47
N LEU A 65 -4.41 -15.01 12.21
CA LEU A 65 -3.40 -15.61 11.33
C LEU A 65 -2.19 -14.68 11.16
N ILE A 66 -2.44 -13.42 10.81
CA ILE A 66 -1.42 -12.40 10.59
C ILE A 66 -0.64 -12.10 11.88
N SER A 67 -1.33 -12.02 13.03
CA SER A 67 -0.68 -11.89 14.34
C SER A 67 0.32 -13.02 14.61
N ARG A 68 -0.07 -14.27 14.32
CA ARG A 68 0.78 -15.47 14.47
C ARG A 68 1.98 -15.45 13.51
N ILE A 69 1.78 -15.05 12.25
CA ILE A 69 2.86 -14.88 11.28
C ILE A 69 3.89 -13.88 11.80
N GLY A 70 3.45 -12.71 12.29
CA GLY A 70 4.36 -11.67 12.76
C GLY A 70 5.12 -12.04 14.04
N ARG A 71 4.55 -12.91 14.88
CA ARG A 71 5.25 -13.48 16.04
C ARG A 71 6.30 -14.52 15.68
N GLY A 72 6.29 -15.03 14.44
CA GLY A 72 7.13 -16.15 14.03
C GLY A 72 6.61 -17.49 14.52
N ASP A 73 5.29 -17.63 14.73
CA ASP A 73 4.68 -18.91 15.14
C ASP A 73 4.71 -19.98 14.03
N PHE A 74 5.21 -19.63 12.82
CA PHE A 74 5.31 -20.49 11.66
C PHE A 74 6.73 -20.48 11.10
N GLU A 75 7.19 -21.66 10.64
CA GLU A 75 8.45 -21.82 9.92
C GLU A 75 8.25 -21.43 8.45
N LEU A 76 8.51 -20.16 8.12
CA LEU A 76 8.47 -19.64 6.75
C LEU A 76 9.90 -19.50 6.21
N ASP A 77 10.66 -20.58 6.11
CA ASP A 77 12.03 -20.61 5.54
C ASP A 77 12.99 -19.53 6.09
N ASP A 78 12.99 -19.32 7.41
CA ASP A 78 13.76 -18.24 8.09
C ASP A 78 13.49 -16.82 7.55
N MET A 79 12.34 -16.61 6.91
CA MET A 79 11.96 -15.34 6.33
C MET A 79 11.50 -14.36 7.41
N GLN A 80 12.03 -13.15 7.37
CA GLN A 80 11.49 -12.04 8.14
C GLN A 80 10.23 -11.50 7.46
N VAL A 81 9.10 -11.48 8.17
CA VAL A 81 7.83 -10.93 7.69
C VAL A 81 7.50 -9.66 8.47
N ASN A 82 7.39 -8.54 7.76
CA ASN A 82 6.96 -7.26 8.31
C ASN A 82 5.47 -7.09 8.07
N ILE A 83 4.71 -6.80 9.12
CA ILE A 83 3.25 -6.78 9.05
C ILE A 83 2.72 -5.38 9.33
N LEU A 84 1.72 -4.98 8.55
CA LEU A 84 0.91 -3.79 8.78
C LEU A 84 -0.58 -4.17 8.65
N THR A 85 -1.39 -3.82 9.64
CA THR A 85 -2.83 -4.05 9.64
C THR A 85 -3.56 -2.71 9.52
N PHE A 86 -4.33 -2.53 8.46
CA PHE A 86 -5.09 -1.33 8.13
C PHE A 86 -6.58 -1.62 8.34
N HIS A 87 -7.20 -0.93 9.31
CA HIS A 87 -8.62 -1.10 9.59
C HIS A 87 -9.45 -0.17 8.71
N VAL A 88 -10.24 -0.74 7.80
CA VAL A 88 -11.13 0.03 6.92
C VAL A 88 -12.42 0.41 7.65
N ASP A 89 -13.05 1.51 7.25
CA ASP A 89 -14.23 2.07 7.93
C ASP A 89 -15.57 1.78 7.23
N TYR A 90 -15.57 1.21 6.02
CA TYR A 90 -16.81 0.94 5.28
C TYR A 90 -17.66 -0.19 5.86
N TRP A 91 -17.30 -0.79 6.99
CA TRP A 91 -18.18 -1.70 7.74
C TRP A 91 -18.92 -1.03 8.89
N ASP A 92 -18.53 0.20 9.28
CA ASP A 92 -19.00 0.86 10.50
C ASP A 92 -20.51 1.11 10.49
N TYR A 93 -21.11 1.25 9.30
CA TYR A 93 -22.55 1.47 9.14
C TYR A 93 -23.40 0.24 9.51
N LEU A 94 -22.80 -0.95 9.66
CA LEU A 94 -23.50 -2.18 10.07
C LEU A 94 -23.70 -2.32 11.59
N GLY A 95 -23.46 -1.25 12.35
CA GLY A 95 -23.84 -1.15 13.76
C GLY A 95 -22.70 -1.32 14.76
N TRP A 96 -21.50 -1.70 14.31
CA TRP A 96 -20.29 -1.64 15.11
C TRP A 96 -19.30 -0.67 14.48
N LYS A 97 -18.94 0.39 15.20
CA LYS A 97 -17.89 1.32 14.76
C LYS A 97 -16.54 0.81 15.21
N ASP A 98 -15.71 0.39 14.26
CA ASP A 98 -14.35 -0.06 14.55
C ASP A 98 -13.50 1.10 15.13
N PRO A 99 -12.94 0.98 16.35
CA PRO A 99 -12.12 2.04 16.96
C PRO A 99 -10.81 2.32 16.21
N PHE A 100 -10.42 1.44 15.29
CA PHE A 100 -9.22 1.55 14.47
C PHE A 100 -9.55 1.87 13.01
N GLY A 101 -10.82 1.80 12.63
CA GLY A 101 -11.34 2.12 11.30
C GLY A 101 -10.96 3.54 10.87
N SER A 102 -10.50 3.70 9.63
CA SER A 102 -10.26 5.02 9.03
C SER A 102 -10.46 5.02 7.51
N ASN A 103 -11.12 6.07 7.01
CA ASN A 103 -11.31 6.30 5.57
C ASN A 103 -9.99 6.33 4.80
N GLN A 104 -8.90 6.81 5.42
CA GLN A 104 -7.59 6.83 4.76
C GLN A 104 -7.08 5.41 4.43
N TRP A 105 -7.49 4.40 5.22
CA TRP A 105 -7.17 3.00 5.01
C TRP A 105 -8.08 2.36 3.95
N THR A 106 -9.34 2.79 3.89
CA THR A 106 -10.27 2.46 2.80
C THR A 106 -9.76 2.97 1.45
N ILE A 107 -9.33 4.24 1.38
CA ILE A 107 -8.74 4.83 0.18
C ILE A 107 -7.49 4.06 -0.24
N ARG A 108 -6.59 3.78 0.70
CA ARG A 108 -5.40 2.96 0.43
C ARG A 108 -5.74 1.57 -0.12
N GLN A 109 -6.80 0.94 0.37
CA GLN A 109 -7.25 -0.35 -0.16
C GLN A 109 -7.74 -0.19 -1.60
N LYS A 110 -8.47 0.89 -1.89
CA LYS A 110 -8.97 1.20 -3.23
C LYS A 110 -7.82 1.35 -4.23
N ASP A 111 -6.73 2.02 -3.84
CA ASP A 111 -5.53 2.12 -4.69
C ASP A 111 -5.00 0.73 -5.07
N TYR A 112 -5.07 -0.25 -4.17
CA TYR A 112 -4.70 -1.63 -4.46
C TYR A 112 -5.72 -2.37 -5.33
N VAL A 113 -7.02 -2.12 -5.14
CA VAL A 113 -8.06 -2.68 -5.99
C VAL A 113 -7.86 -2.27 -7.44
N GLU A 114 -7.53 -0.98 -7.67
CA GLU A 114 -7.23 -0.45 -8.99
C GLU A 114 -5.90 -1.01 -9.54
N ALA A 115 -4.82 -0.97 -8.75
CA ALA A 115 -3.49 -1.39 -9.19
C ALA A 115 -3.34 -2.91 -9.40
N LEU A 116 -4.15 -3.73 -8.72
CA LEU A 116 -4.10 -5.19 -8.80
C LEU A 116 -5.29 -5.78 -9.56
N GLU A 117 -6.09 -4.94 -10.23
CA GLU A 117 -7.25 -5.34 -11.04
C GLU A 117 -8.22 -6.25 -10.29
N VAL A 118 -8.51 -5.90 -9.04
CA VAL A 118 -9.48 -6.61 -8.20
C VAL A 118 -10.87 -6.05 -8.47
N ASP A 119 -11.89 -6.91 -8.54
CA ASP A 119 -13.25 -6.47 -8.90
C ASP A 119 -13.88 -5.51 -7.87
N SER A 120 -13.54 -5.64 -6.59
CA SER A 120 -14.15 -4.85 -5.52
C SER A 120 -13.32 -4.82 -4.23
N LEU A 121 -13.63 -3.85 -3.36
CA LEU A 121 -13.16 -3.83 -1.98
C LEU A 121 -13.75 -5.01 -1.21
N PHE A 122 -12.92 -5.71 -0.45
CA PHE A 122 -13.37 -6.77 0.45
C PHE A 122 -12.46 -6.89 1.67
N THR A 123 -12.96 -7.44 2.76
CA THR A 123 -12.15 -7.82 3.92
C THR A 123 -12.43 -9.27 4.32
N PRO A 124 -11.42 -9.97 4.89
CA PRO A 124 -10.04 -9.53 5.04
C PRO A 124 -9.27 -9.67 3.72
N GLN A 125 -8.57 -8.62 3.29
CA GLN A 125 -7.69 -8.68 2.12
C GLN A 125 -6.24 -8.63 2.58
N VAL A 126 -5.41 -9.56 2.11
CA VAL A 126 -3.96 -9.52 2.31
C VAL A 126 -3.29 -9.10 1.02
N VAL A 127 -2.38 -8.14 1.11
CA VAL A 127 -1.53 -7.67 0.02
C VAL A 127 -0.06 -7.88 0.39
N VAL A 128 0.66 -8.67 -0.40
CA VAL A 128 2.07 -9.03 -0.17
C VAL A 128 2.96 -8.26 -1.15
N GLN A 129 3.98 -7.58 -0.64
CA GLN A 129 4.89 -6.68 -1.38
C GLN A 129 4.19 -5.58 -2.20
N GLY A 130 2.89 -5.35 -2.00
CA GLY A 130 2.10 -4.50 -2.90
C GLY A 130 1.90 -5.05 -4.31
N ARG A 131 2.16 -6.35 -4.54
CA ARG A 131 2.18 -6.96 -5.89
C ARG A 131 1.16 -8.08 -6.08
N VAL A 132 0.90 -8.85 -5.04
CA VAL A 132 -0.04 -9.96 -5.07
C VAL A 132 -1.01 -9.84 -3.91
N GLN A 133 -2.24 -10.29 -4.11
CA GLN A 133 -3.29 -10.21 -3.11
C GLN A 133 -4.06 -11.53 -2.98
N CYS A 134 -4.69 -11.73 -1.83
CA CYS A 134 -5.53 -12.90 -1.56
C CYS A 134 -6.52 -12.61 -0.43
N LEU A 135 -7.48 -13.53 -0.25
CA LEU A 135 -8.36 -13.55 0.91
C LEU A 135 -7.55 -13.87 2.17
N GLY A 136 -7.55 -12.96 3.14
CA GLY A 136 -6.70 -13.06 4.34
C GLY A 136 -7.09 -14.19 5.30
N SER A 137 -8.29 -14.75 5.17
CA SER A 137 -8.73 -15.92 5.92
C SER A 137 -8.31 -17.26 5.28
N ASP A 138 -7.72 -17.23 4.08
CA ASP A 138 -7.17 -18.40 3.41
C ASP A 138 -5.67 -18.52 3.75
N GLN A 139 -5.35 -19.39 4.70
CA GLN A 139 -3.98 -19.57 5.18
C GLN A 139 -3.02 -20.04 4.08
N ASP A 140 -3.45 -20.96 3.23
CA ASP A 140 -2.59 -21.55 2.20
C ASP A 140 -2.28 -20.52 1.12
N ALA A 141 -3.27 -19.70 0.73
CA ALA A 141 -3.06 -18.58 -0.18
C ALA A 141 -2.11 -17.53 0.40
N VAL A 142 -2.27 -17.16 1.68
CA VAL A 142 -1.38 -16.21 2.37
C VAL A 142 0.05 -16.73 2.40
N PHE A 143 0.26 -17.99 2.79
CA PHE A 143 1.59 -18.59 2.85
C PHE A 143 2.23 -18.69 1.48
N THR A 144 1.48 -19.17 0.48
CA THR A 144 1.95 -19.26 -0.92
C THR A 144 2.38 -17.90 -1.43
N ASN A 145 1.60 -16.85 -1.18
CA ASN A 145 1.95 -15.50 -1.60
C ASN A 145 3.17 -14.94 -0.85
N ILE A 146 3.35 -15.25 0.44
CA ILE A 146 4.54 -14.83 1.19
C ILE A 146 5.80 -15.53 0.67
N THR A 147 5.74 -16.84 0.40
CA THR A 147 6.93 -17.62 0.04
C THR A 147 7.35 -17.42 -1.43
N SER A 148 6.40 -17.19 -2.33
CA SER A 148 6.63 -17.11 -3.79
C SER A 148 7.01 -15.73 -4.33
N VAL A 149 6.76 -14.65 -3.57
CA VAL A 149 7.10 -13.29 -4.05
C VAL A 149 8.60 -13.09 -4.21
N MET A 150 8.96 -12.22 -5.15
CA MET A 150 10.33 -11.73 -5.29
C MET A 150 10.76 -10.98 -4.03
N LYS A 151 11.95 -11.33 -3.53
CA LYS A 151 12.52 -10.81 -2.27
C LYS A 151 13.70 -9.92 -2.61
N TYR A 152 13.82 -8.81 -1.89
CA TYR A 152 14.85 -7.80 -2.13
C TYR A 152 15.71 -7.62 -0.88
N PRO A 153 16.99 -7.25 -1.01
CA PRO A 153 17.81 -6.87 0.14
C PRO A 153 17.13 -5.78 0.97
N ALA A 154 17.14 -5.92 2.30
CA ALA A 154 16.72 -4.86 3.19
C ALA A 154 17.60 -3.60 2.98
N PRO A 155 17.02 -2.41 2.91
CA PRO A 155 17.78 -1.18 2.82
C PRO A 155 18.52 -0.95 4.15
N ALA A 156 19.72 -0.36 4.09
CA ALA A 156 20.50 -0.01 5.28
C ALA A 156 20.01 1.31 5.88
N LEU A 157 18.74 1.34 6.28
CA LEU A 157 18.12 2.47 6.96
C LEU A 157 18.21 2.27 8.48
N GLU A 158 18.31 3.38 9.20
CA GLU A 158 18.26 3.44 10.65
C GLU A 158 17.21 4.46 11.08
N ALA A 159 16.50 4.15 12.16
CA ALA A 159 15.49 5.03 12.75
C ALA A 159 15.94 5.46 14.15
N SER A 160 15.79 6.74 14.46
CA SER A 160 16.01 7.29 15.80
C SER A 160 14.78 8.02 16.30
N PHE A 161 14.57 7.95 17.62
CA PHE A 161 13.33 8.37 18.26
C PHE A 161 13.59 9.43 19.30
N LYS A 162 12.78 10.48 19.25
CA LYS A 162 12.79 11.52 20.27
C LYS A 162 11.37 11.86 20.67
N LYS A 163 10.99 11.53 21.90
CA LYS A 163 9.73 11.98 22.48
C LYS A 163 9.83 13.47 22.78
N ILE A 164 9.05 14.29 22.05
CA ILE A 164 9.05 15.76 22.19
C ILE A 164 8.13 16.18 23.34
N SER A 165 6.98 15.53 23.46
CA SER A 165 6.01 15.74 24.54
C SER A 165 5.31 14.42 24.88
N ALA A 166 4.36 14.42 25.82
CA ALA A 166 3.55 13.25 26.15
C ALA A 166 2.90 12.60 24.91
N ASP A 167 2.50 13.45 23.96
CA ASP A 167 1.66 13.09 22.82
C ASP A 167 2.36 13.25 21.47
N ILE A 168 3.65 13.60 21.45
CA ILE A 168 4.38 13.87 20.21
C ILE A 168 5.67 13.06 20.15
N LEU A 169 5.81 12.24 19.10
CA LEU A 169 7.01 11.49 18.77
C LEU A 169 7.66 12.04 17.50
N GLN A 170 8.93 12.41 17.61
CA GLN A 170 9.76 12.71 16.46
C GLN A 170 10.54 11.45 16.06
N VAL A 171 10.52 11.14 14.76
CA VAL A 171 11.19 10.01 14.14
C VAL A 171 12.15 10.56 13.09
N THR A 172 13.42 10.24 13.20
CA THR A 172 14.43 10.58 12.19
C THR A 172 14.92 9.29 11.54
N ILE A 173 14.82 9.22 10.22
CA ILE A 173 15.27 8.09 9.41
C ILE A 173 16.51 8.53 8.64
N THR A 174 17.56 7.72 8.67
CA THR A 174 18.82 7.96 7.95
C THR A 174 19.36 6.67 7.39
N GLY A 175 19.88 6.66 6.16
CA GLY A 175 20.61 5.52 5.63
C GLY A 175 20.57 5.43 4.12
N ALA A 176 21.10 4.35 3.56
CA ALA A 176 21.18 4.16 2.12
C ALA A 176 20.02 3.33 1.58
N LEU A 177 19.43 3.79 0.47
CA LEU A 177 18.54 2.95 -0.33
C LEU A 177 19.41 2.06 -1.20
N SER A 178 19.47 0.76 -0.88
CA SER A 178 20.21 -0.24 -1.67
C SER A 178 19.40 -0.71 -2.88
N ILE A 179 18.81 0.23 -3.62
CA ILE A 179 18.00 -0.03 -4.82
C ILE A 179 18.35 0.99 -5.90
N ILE A 180 18.44 0.53 -7.15
CA ILE A 180 18.46 1.42 -8.32
C ILE A 180 17.01 1.83 -8.56
N ILE A 181 16.78 3.14 -8.63
CA ILE A 181 15.47 3.74 -8.85
C ILE A 181 15.48 4.40 -10.22
N ASP A 182 14.49 4.05 -11.05
CA ASP A 182 14.23 4.69 -12.34
C ASP A 182 13.53 6.04 -12.17
N ASP A 183 13.36 6.77 -13.27
CA ASP A 183 12.79 8.14 -13.32
C ASP A 183 11.37 8.25 -12.70
N ASN A 184 10.67 7.11 -12.52
CA ASN A 184 9.36 7.04 -11.88
C ASN A 184 9.40 7.39 -10.39
N GLY A 185 10.57 7.30 -9.76
CA GLY A 185 10.75 7.64 -8.36
C GLY A 185 10.10 6.68 -7.39
N VAL A 186 10.44 6.85 -6.12
CA VAL A 186 10.10 5.96 -5.02
C VAL A 186 9.71 6.77 -3.79
N ASP A 187 8.50 6.56 -3.29
CA ASP A 187 8.09 7.15 -2.01
C ASP A 187 8.59 6.31 -0.84
N VAL A 188 9.28 6.94 0.10
CA VAL A 188 9.72 6.33 1.37
C VAL A 188 8.65 6.62 2.42
N MET A 189 7.89 5.60 2.78
CA MET A 189 6.80 5.73 3.77
C MET A 189 7.25 5.31 5.17
N VAL A 190 6.64 5.87 6.21
CA VAL A 190 6.96 5.59 7.62
C VAL A 190 5.66 5.30 8.35
N ALA A 191 5.48 4.04 8.77
CA ALA A 191 4.30 3.57 9.48
C ALA A 191 4.53 3.50 10.99
N LEU A 192 3.58 3.99 11.77
CA LEU A 192 3.48 3.79 13.21
C LEU A 192 2.30 2.87 13.48
N TYR A 193 2.58 1.68 14.03
CA TYR A 193 1.57 0.70 14.39
C TYR A 193 1.51 0.44 15.89
N GLU A 194 0.45 -0.24 16.32
CA GLU A 194 0.16 -0.65 17.69
C GLU A 194 -0.15 -2.16 17.75
N ASN A 195 0.30 -2.79 18.83
CA ASN A 195 0.11 -4.22 19.10
C ASN A 195 -0.70 -4.43 20.38
N SER A 196 -1.21 -5.65 20.57
CA SER A 196 -1.89 -6.09 21.78
C SER A 196 -3.11 -5.25 22.12
N LEU A 197 -3.79 -4.77 21.07
CA LEU A 197 -5.07 -4.07 21.20
C LEU A 197 -6.16 -5.09 21.49
N VAL A 198 -7.01 -4.77 22.46
CA VAL A 198 -8.13 -5.60 22.85
C VAL A 198 -9.39 -4.75 22.87
N THR A 199 -10.42 -5.22 22.16
CA THR A 199 -11.70 -4.52 22.07
C THR A 199 -12.84 -5.47 22.44
N ASP A 200 -13.70 -5.05 23.35
CA ASP A 200 -14.97 -5.74 23.62
C ASP A 200 -16.00 -5.28 22.58
N CYS A 201 -16.37 -6.17 21.66
CA CYS A 201 -17.27 -5.87 20.56
C CYS A 201 -18.72 -6.01 21.02
N LEU A 202 -19.39 -4.89 21.28
CA LEU A 202 -20.73 -4.86 21.89
C LEU A 202 -21.87 -4.99 20.89
N GLU A 203 -21.62 -4.71 19.60
CA GLU A 203 -22.63 -4.70 18.53
C GLU A 203 -22.05 -5.24 17.21
N GLY A 204 -22.87 -5.31 16.16
CA GLY A 204 -22.45 -5.75 14.83
C GLY A 204 -22.20 -7.26 14.72
N ALA A 205 -21.53 -7.67 13.64
CA ALA A 205 -21.36 -9.08 13.28
C ALA A 205 -20.52 -9.89 14.30
N ASN A 206 -19.67 -9.22 15.07
CA ASN A 206 -18.80 -9.83 16.08
C ASN A 206 -19.26 -9.55 17.53
N LYS A 207 -20.55 -9.22 17.71
CA LYS A 207 -21.14 -8.95 19.02
C LYS A 207 -20.86 -10.06 20.05
N GLY A 208 -20.40 -9.67 21.24
CA GLY A 208 -20.11 -10.57 22.35
C GLY A 208 -18.73 -11.22 22.29
N HIS A 209 -17.92 -10.90 21.28
CA HIS A 209 -16.54 -11.36 21.17
C HIS A 209 -15.56 -10.30 21.65
N ILE A 210 -14.47 -10.76 22.28
CA ILE A 210 -13.30 -9.96 22.57
C ILE A 210 -12.34 -10.13 21.39
N LEU A 211 -12.07 -9.02 20.68
CA LEU A 211 -11.22 -9.00 19.50
C LEU A 211 -9.82 -8.53 19.87
N ALA A 212 -8.82 -9.30 19.46
CA ALA A 212 -7.41 -8.95 19.60
C ALA A 212 -6.86 -8.52 18.25
N ASN A 213 -6.20 -7.36 18.20
CA ASN A 213 -5.59 -6.84 16.98
C ASN A 213 -4.11 -6.50 17.22
N ASP A 214 -3.26 -6.91 16.28
CA ASP A 214 -1.84 -6.61 16.26
C ASP A 214 -1.46 -5.91 14.95
N TYR A 215 -0.34 -5.21 14.97
CA TYR A 215 0.24 -4.46 13.86
C TYR A 215 -0.70 -3.38 13.30
N VAL A 216 -1.64 -2.90 14.12
CA VAL A 216 -2.67 -1.93 13.71
C VAL A 216 -2.01 -0.60 13.40
N VAL A 217 -2.04 -0.18 12.14
CA VAL A 217 -1.45 1.09 11.71
C VAL A 217 -2.29 2.25 12.22
N ARG A 218 -1.65 3.10 13.00
CA ARG A 218 -2.25 4.31 13.60
C ARG A 218 -1.86 5.57 12.84
N SER A 219 -0.71 5.56 12.17
CA SER A 219 -0.29 6.64 11.29
C SER A 219 0.63 6.12 10.18
N LEU A 220 0.51 6.69 8.99
CA LEU A 220 1.38 6.42 7.85
C LEU A 220 1.71 7.77 7.22
N LYS A 221 3.00 8.12 7.14
CA LYS A 221 3.45 9.41 6.59
C LYS A 221 4.55 9.19 5.56
N LYS A 222 4.55 10.00 4.51
CA LYS A 222 5.65 10.04 3.55
C LYS A 222 6.83 10.81 4.15
N LEU A 223 8.01 10.21 4.09
CA LEU A 223 9.29 10.84 4.47
C LEU A 223 9.82 11.71 3.32
N CYS A 224 9.97 11.09 2.15
CA CYS A 224 10.49 11.74 0.95
C CYS A 224 10.10 10.92 -0.30
N THR A 225 10.28 11.53 -1.46
CA THR A 225 10.29 10.86 -2.76
C THR A 225 11.73 10.83 -3.25
N ALA A 226 12.27 9.64 -3.48
CA ALA A 226 13.58 9.38 -4.06
C ALA A 226 13.46 9.28 -5.58
N LYS A 227 14.23 10.05 -6.35
CA LYS A 227 14.30 10.00 -7.83
C LYS A 227 15.75 9.97 -8.25
N ASP A 228 16.06 9.30 -9.37
CA ASP A 228 17.39 9.27 -9.98
C ASP A 228 18.50 8.84 -9.02
N ILE A 229 18.16 7.97 -8.06
CA ILE A 229 19.06 7.59 -6.97
C ILE A 229 19.99 6.47 -7.44
N SER A 230 21.30 6.74 -7.35
CA SER A 230 22.34 5.72 -7.47
C SER A 230 22.32 4.77 -6.26
N ALA A 231 22.80 3.53 -6.41
CA ALA A 231 22.66 2.43 -5.45
C ALA A 231 23.20 2.68 -4.01
N GLU A 232 23.77 3.85 -3.72
CA GLU A 232 24.34 4.22 -2.42
C GLU A 232 23.90 5.60 -1.91
N GLU A 233 22.92 6.25 -2.54
CA GLU A 233 22.50 7.58 -2.07
C GLU A 233 21.85 7.50 -0.69
N LYS A 234 22.33 8.37 0.20
CA LYS A 234 21.85 8.44 1.58
C LYS A 234 20.61 9.29 1.64
N ILE A 235 19.51 8.70 2.08
CA ILE A 235 18.32 9.44 2.47
C ILE A 235 18.40 9.82 3.94
N SER A 236 17.92 11.02 4.26
CA SER A 236 17.75 11.49 5.63
C SER A 236 16.48 12.32 5.70
N GLY A 237 15.63 12.03 6.68
CA GLY A 237 14.41 12.79 6.89
C GLY A 237 13.92 12.71 8.32
N CYS A 238 13.06 13.66 8.70
CA CYS A 238 12.49 13.73 10.03
C CYS A 238 10.98 13.94 9.94
N LEU A 239 10.23 13.09 10.66
CA LEU A 239 8.78 13.16 10.76
C LEU A 239 8.36 13.34 12.21
N THR A 240 7.17 13.91 12.39
CA THR A 240 6.54 14.05 13.70
C THR A 240 5.19 13.36 13.67
N PHE A 241 4.89 12.59 14.71
CA PHE A 241 3.67 11.81 14.87
C PHE A 241 2.94 12.22 16.15
N ASP A 242 1.64 12.41 16.02
CA ASP A 242 0.73 12.55 17.15
C ASP A 242 0.46 11.16 17.73
N LEU A 243 0.63 11.02 19.04
CA LEU A 243 0.37 9.80 19.79
C LEU A 243 -1.06 9.83 20.33
N TRP A 244 -1.68 8.67 20.41
CA TRP A 244 -2.99 8.51 21.01
C TRP A 244 -2.92 8.46 22.55
N LYS A 245 -4.05 8.79 23.18
CA LYS A 245 -4.16 8.89 24.65
C LYS A 245 -3.85 7.55 25.34
N GLY A 246 -3.11 7.62 26.45
CA GLY A 246 -2.86 6.48 27.35
C GLY A 246 -1.59 5.67 27.07
N ARG A 247 -0.75 6.09 26.12
CA ARG A 247 0.38 5.30 25.64
C ARG A 247 1.61 5.32 26.57
N LYS A 248 2.16 4.13 26.85
CA LYS A 248 3.57 3.93 27.24
C LYS A 248 4.33 3.43 26.01
N ILE A 249 5.24 4.24 25.45
CA ILE A 249 6.06 3.84 24.30
C ILE A 249 6.94 2.66 24.74
N GLY A 250 6.65 1.46 24.22
CA GLY A 250 7.33 0.23 24.57
C GLY A 250 8.02 -0.39 23.37
N GLY A 251 9.30 -0.08 23.18
CA GLY A 251 10.38 -0.87 22.57
C GLY A 251 10.27 -1.54 21.18
N ARG A 252 9.08 -1.80 20.62
CA ARG A 252 8.90 -2.56 19.37
C ARG A 252 7.82 -1.94 18.50
N GLU A 253 8.07 -0.74 18.03
CA GLU A 253 7.23 -0.05 17.07
C GLU A 253 8.08 0.08 15.81
N VAL A 254 8.07 -0.99 15.00
CA VAL A 254 8.97 -1.15 13.85
C VAL A 254 8.39 -0.37 12.66
N PHE A 255 9.25 0.38 11.98
CA PHE A 255 8.87 1.22 10.87
C PHE A 255 9.02 0.45 9.58
N VAL A 256 7.93 0.14 8.91
CA VAL A 256 8.02 -0.38 7.55
C VAL A 256 8.20 0.79 6.60
N VAL A 257 9.39 0.85 5.98
CA VAL A 257 9.54 1.59 4.74
C VAL A 257 8.87 0.79 3.63
N LYS A 258 7.81 1.36 3.06
CA LYS A 258 7.30 0.94 1.77
C LYS A 258 7.91 1.89 0.75
N VAL A 259 8.51 1.31 -0.27
CA VAL A 259 8.80 1.95 -1.54
C VAL A 259 7.60 1.73 -2.45
N SER A 260 6.90 2.80 -2.83
CA SER A 260 5.94 2.76 -3.95
C SER A 260 6.52 3.56 -5.11
N GLN A 261 6.31 3.08 -6.34
CA GLN A 261 6.57 3.91 -7.51
C GLN A 261 5.82 5.23 -7.34
N GLY A 262 6.50 6.35 -7.63
CA GLY A 262 5.88 7.66 -7.63
C GLY A 262 4.64 7.64 -8.52
N GLU A 263 3.63 8.41 -8.14
CA GLU A 263 2.40 8.56 -8.92
C GLU A 263 2.75 8.79 -10.39
N GLY A 264 2.49 7.79 -11.23
CA GLY A 264 2.21 8.05 -12.63
C GLY A 264 1.06 9.06 -12.64
N LYS A 265 1.14 10.07 -13.52
CA LYS A 265 0.13 11.13 -13.68
C LYS A 265 -1.26 10.61 -13.35
N GLU A 266 -1.94 11.23 -12.37
CA GLU A 266 -3.33 10.92 -11.99
C GLU A 266 -4.15 10.68 -13.27
N LYS A 267 -4.44 9.41 -13.58
CA LYS A 267 -5.33 9.10 -14.69
C LYS A 267 -6.69 9.63 -14.28
N ARG A 268 -7.19 10.61 -15.04
CA ARG A 268 -8.43 11.29 -14.75
C ARG A 268 -9.59 10.29 -14.82
N SER A 269 -10.11 9.87 -13.67
CA SER A 269 -11.31 9.03 -13.60
C SER A 269 -12.55 9.87 -13.88
N PHE A 270 -13.41 9.42 -14.79
CA PHE A 270 -14.73 10.02 -15.03
C PHE A 270 -15.79 9.56 -14.03
N LEU A 271 -15.41 8.72 -13.06
CA LEU A 271 -16.25 8.32 -11.95
C LEU A 271 -15.65 8.86 -10.64
N SER A 272 -16.39 9.74 -9.96
CA SER A 272 -15.99 10.25 -8.66
C SER A 272 -16.09 9.17 -7.57
N LEU A 273 -15.39 9.38 -6.45
CA LEU A 273 -15.44 8.46 -5.32
C LEU A 273 -16.83 8.31 -4.71
N GLU A 274 -17.59 9.41 -4.65
CA GLU A 274 -18.97 9.42 -4.17
C GLU A 274 -19.89 8.59 -5.08
N GLU A 275 -19.79 8.79 -6.40
CA GLU A 275 -20.55 8.02 -7.38
C GLU A 275 -20.20 6.53 -7.35
N ALA A 276 -18.92 6.19 -7.26
CA ALA A 276 -18.49 4.79 -7.13
C ALA A 276 -19.05 4.14 -5.86
N GLY A 277 -19.07 4.87 -4.74
CA GLY A 277 -19.68 4.42 -3.49
C GLY A 277 -21.19 4.16 -3.65
N LEU A 278 -21.92 5.06 -4.32
CA LEU A 278 -23.34 4.87 -4.60
C LEU A 278 -23.60 3.61 -5.44
N VAL A 279 -22.74 3.31 -6.43
CA VAL A 279 -22.89 2.07 -7.21
C VAL A 279 -22.69 0.83 -6.34
N GLU A 280 -21.68 0.79 -5.48
CA GLU A 280 -21.43 -0.39 -4.64
C GLU A 280 -22.53 -0.65 -3.61
N MET A 281 -23.18 0.42 -3.13
CA MET A 281 -24.26 0.34 -2.15
C MET A 281 -25.65 0.13 -2.76
N SER A 282 -25.77 0.10 -4.08
CA SER A 282 -27.06 0.03 -4.80
C SER A 282 -27.78 -1.32 -4.71
N GLY A 283 -27.11 -2.36 -4.18
CA GLY A 283 -27.63 -3.73 -4.17
C GLY A 283 -27.67 -4.41 -5.54
N LEU A 284 -27.14 -3.76 -6.58
CA LEU A 284 -27.02 -4.29 -7.93
C LEU A 284 -26.09 -5.51 -7.97
N SER A 285 -26.35 -6.43 -8.91
CA SER A 285 -25.43 -7.53 -9.22
C SER A 285 -24.13 -7.00 -9.86
N PRO A 286 -23.03 -7.80 -9.89
CA PRO A 286 -21.75 -7.35 -10.44
C PRO A 286 -21.84 -6.78 -11.88
N HIS A 287 -22.61 -7.45 -12.75
CA HIS A 287 -22.80 -6.98 -14.13
C HIS A 287 -23.57 -5.66 -14.21
N GLU A 288 -24.57 -5.48 -13.35
CA GLU A 288 -25.34 -4.24 -13.27
C GLU A 288 -24.51 -3.08 -12.69
N ARG A 289 -23.63 -3.35 -11.71
CA ARG A 289 -22.69 -2.34 -11.20
C ARG A 289 -21.71 -1.90 -12.27
N PHE A 290 -21.19 -2.83 -13.07
CA PHE A 290 -20.35 -2.49 -14.21
C PHE A 290 -21.08 -1.55 -15.18
N LEU A 291 -22.30 -1.90 -15.60
CA LEU A 291 -23.11 -1.05 -16.47
C LEU A 291 -23.44 0.30 -15.83
N CYS A 292 -23.70 0.33 -14.52
CA CYS A 292 -23.97 1.56 -13.78
C CYS A 292 -22.74 2.48 -13.75
N ARG A 293 -21.55 1.94 -13.44
CA ARG A 293 -20.28 2.66 -13.50
C ARG A 293 -20.01 3.23 -14.89
N LEU A 294 -20.22 2.43 -15.93
CA LEU A 294 -20.08 2.85 -17.33
C LEU A 294 -21.04 3.99 -17.68
N THR A 295 -22.30 3.90 -17.23
CA THR A 295 -23.32 4.91 -17.49
C THR A 295 -22.98 6.24 -16.82
N ILE A 296 -22.58 6.22 -15.55
CA ILE A 296 -22.21 7.45 -14.82
C ILE A 296 -20.94 8.06 -15.43
N SER A 297 -19.94 7.24 -15.73
CA SER A 297 -18.70 7.71 -16.38
C SER A 297 -19.00 8.35 -17.74
N SER A 298 -19.92 7.77 -18.51
CA SER A 298 -20.37 8.33 -19.80
C SER A 298 -21.09 9.67 -19.62
N LEU A 299 -21.94 9.80 -18.60
CA LEU A 299 -22.62 11.06 -18.28
C LEU A 299 -21.62 12.17 -17.90
N ASN A 300 -20.61 11.84 -17.10
CA ASN A 300 -19.58 12.80 -16.70
C ASN A 300 -18.68 13.20 -17.88
N LEU A 301 -18.36 12.28 -18.78
CA LEU A 301 -17.68 12.62 -20.02
C LEU A 301 -18.54 13.56 -20.89
N LEU A 302 -19.85 13.29 -21.02
CA LEU A 302 -20.77 14.17 -21.77
C LEU A 302 -20.85 15.58 -21.16
N ARG A 303 -20.81 15.71 -19.83
CA ARG A 303 -20.72 17.02 -19.14
C ARG A 303 -19.45 17.77 -19.54
N VAL A 304 -18.30 17.08 -19.56
CA VAL A 304 -17.03 17.68 -19.99
C VAL A 304 -17.08 18.13 -21.45
N ILE A 305 -17.64 17.32 -22.35
CA ILE A 305 -17.82 17.67 -23.77
C ILE A 305 -18.70 18.93 -23.91
N SER A 306 -19.83 18.94 -23.18
CA SER A 306 -20.77 20.07 -23.16
C SER A 306 -20.10 21.38 -22.72
N GLU A 307 -19.33 21.34 -21.64
CA GLU A 307 -18.59 22.51 -21.14
C GLU A 307 -17.54 23.01 -22.14
N GLN A 308 -16.81 22.11 -22.79
CA GLN A 308 -15.73 22.48 -23.72
C GLN A 308 -16.23 23.01 -25.07
N GLU A 309 -17.30 22.44 -25.60
CA GLU A 309 -17.87 22.88 -26.87
C GLU A 309 -18.85 24.05 -26.68
N GLY A 310 -19.26 24.35 -25.44
CA GLY A 310 -20.15 25.46 -25.12
C GLY A 310 -21.61 25.23 -25.52
N PHE A 311 -22.02 23.97 -25.64
CA PHE A 311 -23.41 23.59 -25.95
C PHE A 311 -24.02 22.83 -24.77
N PRO A 312 -25.34 22.96 -24.52
CA PRO A 312 -26.01 22.15 -23.51
C PRO A 312 -26.01 20.65 -23.88
N ILE A 313 -26.03 19.77 -22.88
CA ILE A 313 -25.91 18.30 -23.07
C ILE A 313 -26.98 17.76 -24.02
N GLU A 314 -28.18 18.35 -24.01
CA GLU A 314 -29.32 17.96 -24.84
C GLU A 314 -29.07 18.18 -26.34
N GLU A 315 -28.11 19.01 -26.71
CA GLU A 315 -27.72 19.25 -28.10
C GLU A 315 -26.53 18.40 -28.56
N LEU A 316 -25.93 17.60 -27.68
CA LEU A 316 -24.87 16.68 -28.06
C LEU A 316 -25.46 15.55 -28.91
N ASN A 317 -24.98 15.43 -30.15
CA ASN A 317 -25.30 14.33 -31.06
C ASN A 317 -24.04 13.59 -31.48
N ALA A 318 -24.20 12.45 -32.15
CA ALA A 318 -23.08 11.61 -32.57
C ALA A 318 -22.01 12.38 -33.37
N GLY A 319 -22.41 13.33 -34.22
CA GLY A 319 -21.47 14.17 -34.97
C GLY A 319 -20.62 15.05 -34.07
N ARG A 320 -21.27 15.82 -33.17
CA ARG A 320 -20.56 16.70 -32.22
C ARG A 320 -19.65 15.94 -31.26
N ILE A 321 -20.10 14.79 -30.78
CA ILE A 321 -19.29 13.92 -29.92
C ILE A 321 -18.08 13.41 -30.70
N THR A 322 -18.27 12.91 -31.92
CA THR A 322 -17.17 12.42 -32.78
C THR A 322 -16.16 13.54 -33.07
N ASP A 323 -16.64 14.74 -33.43
CA ASP A 323 -15.79 15.90 -33.68
C ASP A 323 -14.95 16.26 -32.45
N TRP A 324 -15.56 16.25 -31.25
CA TRP A 324 -14.83 16.49 -30.01
C TRP A 324 -13.74 15.44 -29.77
N PHE A 325 -14.04 14.14 -29.97
CA PHE A 325 -13.04 13.06 -29.82
C PHE A 325 -11.86 13.24 -30.77
N VAL A 326 -12.11 13.66 -32.02
CA VAL A 326 -11.05 13.95 -32.99
C VAL A 326 -10.20 15.14 -32.52
N LYS A 327 -10.82 16.22 -32.03
CA LYS A 327 -10.09 17.37 -31.48
C LYS A 327 -9.26 17.00 -30.25
N ASP A 328 -9.81 16.19 -29.35
CA ASP A 328 -9.14 15.78 -28.11
C ASP A 328 -7.95 14.86 -28.41
N LYS A 329 -8.09 13.95 -29.38
CA LYS A 329 -6.97 13.15 -29.90
C LYS A 329 -5.84 14.03 -30.44
N LEU A 330 -6.17 15.03 -31.26
CA LEU A 330 -5.17 15.96 -31.80
C LEU A 330 -4.46 16.78 -30.71
N LYS A 331 -5.18 17.14 -29.63
CA LYS A 331 -4.55 17.77 -28.44
C LYS A 331 -3.56 16.81 -27.78
N GLY A 332 -3.93 15.54 -27.64
CA GLY A 332 -3.07 14.50 -27.05
C GLY A 332 -1.78 14.28 -27.84
N GLU A 333 -1.86 14.29 -29.18
CA GLU A 333 -0.69 14.19 -30.08
C GLU A 333 0.26 15.39 -29.96
N GLN A 334 -0.26 16.58 -29.62
CA GLN A 334 0.56 17.80 -29.45
C GLN A 334 1.13 17.92 -28.03
N ASN A 335 0.31 17.63 -27.02
CA ASN A 335 0.68 17.61 -25.62
C ASN A 335 -0.30 16.71 -24.83
N VAL A 336 0.20 15.56 -24.37
CA VAL A 336 -0.56 14.56 -23.62
C VAL A 336 -1.29 15.14 -22.40
N ASP A 337 -0.75 16.18 -21.77
CA ASP A 337 -1.36 16.83 -20.59
C ASP A 337 -2.55 17.73 -20.90
N THR A 338 -2.79 18.01 -22.19
CA THR A 338 -3.88 18.88 -22.63
C THR A 338 -5.11 18.12 -23.15
N ALA A 339 -4.97 16.81 -23.39
CA ALA A 339 -6.09 15.94 -23.74
C ALA A 339 -6.89 15.57 -22.50
N VAL A 340 -8.21 15.51 -22.65
CA VAL A 340 -9.13 15.00 -21.62
C VAL A 340 -9.03 13.48 -21.54
N LEU A 341 -8.94 12.82 -22.69
CA LEU A 341 -8.77 11.39 -22.81
C LEU A 341 -7.30 11.07 -23.00
N GLN A 342 -6.67 10.57 -21.94
CA GLN A 342 -5.28 10.12 -21.97
C GLN A 342 -5.25 8.62 -22.28
N TRP A 343 -5.07 8.28 -23.56
CA TRP A 343 -4.99 6.89 -24.00
C TRP A 343 -3.53 6.41 -23.96
N ASP A 344 -3.28 5.22 -23.41
CA ASP A 344 -1.98 4.56 -23.54
C ASP A 344 -1.93 3.85 -24.91
N ASP A 345 -1.26 4.46 -25.89
CA ASP A 345 -1.07 3.85 -27.21
C ASP A 345 -0.15 2.61 -27.19
N SER A 346 0.40 2.23 -26.03
CA SER A 346 1.23 1.03 -25.86
C SER A 346 0.48 -0.31 -26.01
N ALA A 347 -0.85 -0.30 -26.14
CA ALA A 347 -1.67 -1.51 -26.34
C ALA A 347 -2.19 -1.72 -27.77
N GLY A 348 -1.70 -0.95 -28.76
CA GLY A 348 -2.27 -0.93 -30.11
C GLY A 348 -1.32 -1.32 -31.23
N ASN A 349 -0.88 -2.59 -31.30
CA ASN A 349 -0.47 -3.18 -32.58
C ASN A 349 -0.68 -4.70 -32.60
N GLN A 350 -1.93 -5.13 -32.41
CA GLN A 350 -2.41 -6.41 -32.91
C GLN A 350 -3.82 -6.19 -33.49
N LEU A 351 -3.86 -5.88 -34.78
CA LEU A 351 -4.98 -6.21 -35.66
C LEU A 351 -4.55 -7.36 -36.56
#